data_AF-A0A3N7AVW7-F1
#
_entry.id   AF-A0A3N7AVW7-F1
#
_cell.length_a   1.000
_cell.length_b   1.000
_cell.length_c   1.000
_cell.angle_alpha   90.00
_cell.angle_beta   90.00
_cell.angle_gamma   90.00
#
_symmetry.space_group_name_H-M   'P 1'
#
loop_
_entity.id
_entity.type
_entity.pdbx_description
1 polymer ?
#
loop_
_entity_poly.entity_id
_entity_poly.type
_entity_poly.pdbx_seq_one_letter_code
_entity_poly.pdbx_strand_id
1 'polypeptide(L)'
;MTFMGVLNLKKENASTDSKMTQFTSVVKEVKPFKFNVAKLAPGSKLLIDFGNGFPLQEFNFRWSKFTCLTDRLGSASELHPKIQGGAIWFSCDGTSESGAEAKFTNVYLAQYGLMLTTKYADSKFSGSDTVSEFTVR
;
A
#
# COMPACT_ATOMS: atom_id res chain seq x y z
N MET A 1 12.16 -1.30 -2.13
CA MET A 1 11.02 -0.39 -1.82
C MET A 1 9.78 -1.01 -2.39
N THR A 2 8.69 -1.11 -1.61
CA THR A 2 7.50 -1.87 -2.00
C THR A 2 6.47 -0.97 -2.69
N PHE A 3 5.79 -0.06 -1.99
CA PHE A 3 4.80 0.87 -2.57
C PHE A 3 5.01 2.25 -1.93
N MET A 4 4.85 3.36 -2.67
CA MET A 4 5.13 4.73 -2.18
C MET A 4 6.54 5.00 -1.63
N GLY A 5 7.49 4.07 -1.79
CA GLY A 5 8.83 4.16 -1.21
C GLY A 5 8.90 3.86 0.28
N VAL A 6 7.83 3.33 0.90
CA VAL A 6 7.77 3.00 2.33
C VAL A 6 7.92 1.49 2.57
N LEU A 7 8.18 1.13 3.83
CA LEU A 7 8.19 -0.27 4.27
C LEU A 7 6.76 -0.77 4.44
N ASN A 8 6.41 -1.87 3.79
CA ASN A 8 5.13 -2.54 4.00
C ASN A 8 5.22 -3.49 5.19
N LEU A 9 4.12 -3.59 5.95
CA LEU A 9 3.96 -4.66 6.94
C LEU A 9 4.03 -6.02 6.26
N LYS A 10 4.80 -6.94 6.85
CA LYS A 10 4.86 -8.33 6.40
C LYS A 10 3.47 -8.95 6.59
N LYS A 11 2.90 -9.48 5.50
CA LYS A 11 1.66 -10.26 5.54
C LYS A 11 2.02 -11.75 5.51
N GLU A 12 1.47 -12.52 6.44
CA GLU A 12 1.51 -13.98 6.41
C GLU A 12 0.08 -14.47 6.23
N ASN A 13 -0.22 -15.03 5.04
CA ASN A 13 -1.53 -15.60 4.77
C ASN A 13 -1.54 -17.06 5.25
N ALA A 14 -2.49 -17.39 6.13
CA ALA A 14 -2.76 -18.77 6.57
C ALA A 14 -3.58 -19.56 5.54
N SER A 15 -3.30 -19.40 4.24
CA SER A 15 -3.92 -20.22 3.20
C SER A 15 -3.21 -21.57 3.15
N THR A 16 -3.95 -22.66 3.34
CA THR A 16 -3.47 -24.03 3.15
C THR A 16 -3.26 -24.39 1.69
N ASP A 17 -3.76 -23.57 0.77
CA ASP A 17 -3.69 -23.83 -0.66
C ASP A 17 -2.55 -23.05 -1.32
N SER A 18 -1.50 -23.79 -1.64
CA SER A 18 -0.35 -23.44 -2.49
C SER A 18 0.50 -22.24 -2.07
N LYS A 19 1.82 -22.40 -2.15
CA LYS A 19 2.81 -21.32 -1.98
C LYS A 19 2.36 -20.11 -2.82
N MET A 20 1.84 -19.06 -2.19
CA MET A 20 1.60 -17.80 -2.88
C MET A 20 2.94 -17.35 -3.46
N THR A 21 3.03 -17.32 -4.79
CA THR A 21 4.20 -16.76 -5.46
C THR A 21 4.34 -15.31 -5.02
N GLN A 22 5.39 -15.03 -4.24
CA GLN A 22 5.69 -13.66 -3.84
C GLN A 22 6.17 -12.92 -5.09
N PHE A 23 5.37 -11.97 -5.55
CA PHE A 23 5.75 -11.07 -6.63
C PHE A 23 6.85 -10.12 -6.14
N THR A 24 7.85 -9.88 -6.98
CA THR A 24 8.83 -8.84 -6.75
C THR A 24 8.22 -7.52 -7.21
N SER A 25 8.14 -6.54 -6.31
CA SER A 25 7.62 -5.21 -6.62
C SER A 25 8.75 -4.20 -6.76
N VAL A 26 8.65 -3.33 -7.76
CA VAL A 26 9.57 -2.21 -7.99
C VAL A 26 8.78 -0.91 -8.13
N VAL A 27 9.32 0.16 -7.55
CA VAL A 27 8.78 1.52 -7.71
C VAL A 27 9.69 2.25 -8.67
N LYS A 28 9.15 2.70 -9.80
CA LYS A 28 9.91 3.46 -10.80
C LYS A 28 9.98 4.94 -10.44
N GLU A 29 8.86 5.50 -10.01
CA GLU A 29 8.79 6.90 -9.63
C GLU A 29 7.65 7.15 -8.65
N VAL A 30 7.86 8.09 -7.72
CA VAL A 30 6.81 8.69 -6.88
C VAL A 30 6.84 10.19 -7.16
N LYS A 31 5.71 10.83 -7.45
CA LYS A 31 5.61 12.30 -7.59
C LYS A 31 4.66 12.86 -6.53
N PRO A 32 5.12 13.84 -5.73
CA PRO A 32 6.49 14.33 -5.62
C PRO A 32 7.47 13.26 -5.09
N PHE A 33 8.73 13.31 -5.55
CA PHE A 33 9.80 12.32 -5.26
C PHE A 33 10.12 12.16 -3.77
N LYS A 34 9.83 13.16 -2.95
CA LYS A 34 10.03 13.10 -1.49
C LYS A 34 8.68 12.93 -0.80
N PHE A 35 8.37 11.70 -0.42
CA PHE A 35 7.28 11.43 0.53
C PHE A 35 7.65 12.07 1.88
N ASN A 36 7.04 13.23 2.17
CA ASN A 36 7.26 13.94 3.42
C ASN A 36 5.96 13.93 4.22
N VAL A 37 5.91 12.99 5.17
CA VAL A 37 4.78 12.77 6.08
C VAL A 37 4.34 14.06 6.77
N ALA A 38 5.30 14.90 7.20
CA ALA A 38 5.02 16.13 7.92
C ALA A 38 4.36 17.22 7.05
N LYS A 39 4.34 17.06 5.72
CA LYS A 39 3.72 18.00 4.78
C LYS A 39 2.42 17.48 4.18
N LEU A 40 1.96 16.29 4.57
CA LEU A 40 0.72 15.72 4.06
C LEU A 40 -0.48 16.32 4.78
N ALA A 41 -1.39 16.89 4.00
CA ALA A 41 -2.70 17.35 4.43
C ALA A 41 -3.80 16.62 3.63
N PRO A 42 -5.03 16.51 4.15
CA PRO A 42 -6.16 16.02 3.37
C PRO A 42 -6.24 16.70 2.00
N GLY A 43 -6.46 15.91 0.94
CA GLY A 43 -6.43 16.33 -0.45
C GLY A 43 -5.05 16.31 -1.12
N SER A 44 -3.96 16.06 -0.38
CA SER A 44 -2.63 15.92 -0.98
C SER A 44 -2.58 14.74 -1.93
N LYS A 45 -2.09 14.96 -3.16
CA LYS A 45 -2.04 13.97 -4.23
C LYS A 45 -0.62 13.45 -4.45
N LEU A 46 -0.50 12.13 -4.53
CA LEU A 46 0.72 11.40 -4.85
C LEU A 46 0.48 10.57 -6.10
N LEU A 47 1.39 10.65 -7.08
CA LEU A 47 1.37 9.81 -8.27
C LEU A 47 2.48 8.77 -8.15
N ILE A 48 2.19 7.51 -8.47
CA ILE A 48 3.15 6.41 -8.30
C ILE A 48 3.16 5.60 -9.58
N ASP A 49 4.35 5.35 -10.12
CA ASP A 49 4.58 4.38 -11.20
C ASP A 49 5.17 3.11 -10.57
N PHE A 50 4.38 2.04 -10.55
CA PHE A 50 4.65 0.83 -9.77
C PHE A 50 4.59 -0.41 -10.67
N GLY A 51 5.62 -1.25 -10.57
CA GLY A 51 5.77 -2.47 -11.36
C GLY A 51 5.72 -3.71 -10.46
N ASN A 52 4.94 -4.71 -10.87
CA ASN A 52 4.98 -6.05 -10.28
C ASN A 52 5.58 -7.04 -11.28
N GLY A 53 6.56 -7.81 -10.84
CA GLY A 53 7.21 -8.86 -11.63
C GLY A 53 7.13 -10.21 -10.91
N PHE A 54 7.13 -11.29 -11.68
CA PHE A 54 7.41 -12.61 -11.11
C PHE A 54 8.89 -12.68 -10.72
N PRO A 55 9.25 -13.37 -9.62
CA PRO A 55 10.62 -13.41 -9.11
C PRO A 55 11.66 -14.00 -10.08
N LEU A 56 11.23 -14.68 -11.16
CA LEU A 56 12.10 -15.23 -12.22
C LEU A 56 12.14 -14.36 -13.50
N GLN A 57 11.42 -13.24 -13.54
CA GLN A 57 11.36 -12.34 -14.69
C GLN A 57 11.98 -10.99 -14.33
N GLU A 58 13.31 -10.90 -14.37
CA GLU A 58 14.06 -9.66 -14.08
C GLU A 58 13.75 -8.50 -15.06
N PHE A 59 13.05 -8.76 -16.17
CA PHE A 59 12.92 -7.82 -17.29
C PHE A 59 11.49 -7.53 -17.77
N ASN A 60 10.44 -8.12 -17.17
CA ASN A 60 9.04 -7.99 -17.63
C ASN A 60 8.08 -7.59 -16.49
N PHE A 61 8.33 -6.43 -15.88
CA PHE A 61 7.39 -5.86 -14.91
C PHE A 61 6.10 -5.45 -15.60
N ARG A 62 4.97 -5.79 -14.99
CA ARG A 62 3.66 -5.23 -15.35
C ARG A 62 3.50 -3.90 -14.62
N TRP A 63 3.45 -2.80 -15.35
CA TRP A 63 3.36 -1.48 -14.74
C TRP A 63 1.90 -1.08 -14.51
N SER A 64 1.73 -0.30 -13.45
CA SER A 64 0.49 0.35 -13.09
C SER A 64 0.79 1.76 -12.62
N LYS A 65 -0.03 2.70 -13.07
CA LYS A 65 0.00 4.08 -12.58
C LYS A 65 -1.05 4.23 -11.51
N PHE A 66 -0.64 4.76 -10.36
CA PHE A 66 -1.52 5.05 -9.24
C PHE A 66 -1.60 6.54 -8.97
N THR A 67 -2.79 6.98 -8.60
CA THR A 67 -3.06 8.26 -7.97
C THR A 67 -3.57 7.99 -6.56
N CYS A 68 -2.78 8.37 -5.55
CA CYS A 68 -3.17 8.31 -4.14
C CYS A 68 -3.51 9.70 -3.62
N LEU A 69 -4.69 9.83 -3.00
CA LEU A 69 -5.10 11.02 -2.27
C LEU A 69 -4.96 10.77 -0.78
N THR A 70 -4.47 11.77 -0.05
CA THR A 70 -4.57 11.77 1.41
C THR A 70 -6.00 12.09 1.78
N ASP A 71 -6.76 11.09 2.24
CA ASP A 71 -8.18 11.31 2.56
C ASP A 71 -8.32 12.02 3.89
N ARG A 72 -7.61 11.52 4.90
CA ARG A 72 -7.67 12.04 6.27
C ARG A 72 -6.43 11.70 7.08
N LEU A 73 -6.23 12.50 8.12
CA LEU A 73 -5.31 12.24 9.23
C LEU A 73 -6.15 11.78 10.43
N GLY A 74 -5.58 10.94 11.29
CA GLY A 74 -6.31 10.39 12.43
C GLY A 74 -5.41 9.62 13.40
N SER A 75 -6.02 8.89 14.32
CA SER A 75 -5.29 8.10 15.32
C SER A 75 -5.06 6.68 14.82
N ALA A 76 -3.83 6.16 14.98
CA ALA A 76 -3.54 4.77 14.65
C ALA A 76 -4.36 3.76 15.48
N SER A 77 -4.85 4.18 16.65
CA SER A 77 -5.74 3.38 17.50
C SER A 77 -7.07 3.04 16.84
N GLU A 78 -7.48 3.77 15.80
CA GLU A 78 -8.67 3.46 15.00
C GLU A 78 -8.53 2.15 14.21
N LEU A 79 -7.30 1.73 13.90
CA LEU A 79 -7.04 0.43 13.26
C LEU A 79 -7.02 -0.70 14.28
N HIS A 80 -6.35 -0.47 15.42
CA HIS A 80 -6.30 -1.41 16.52
C HIS A 80 -5.85 -0.69 17.80
N PRO A 81 -6.48 -0.90 18.97
CA PRO A 81 -6.19 -0.14 20.20
C PRO A 81 -4.74 -0.19 20.68
N LYS A 82 -3.99 -1.26 20.36
CA LYS A 82 -2.57 -1.40 20.73
C LYS A 82 -1.61 -0.58 19.85
N ILE A 83 -2.06 -0.04 18.71
CA ILE A 83 -1.22 0.73 17.81
C ILE A 83 -1.24 2.19 18.26
N GLN A 84 -0.06 2.74 18.53
CA GLN A 84 0.09 4.11 19.01
C GLN A 84 0.42 5.08 17.87
N GLY A 85 0.18 6.37 18.12
CA GLY A 85 0.60 7.47 17.26
C GLY A 85 -0.42 7.86 16.19
N GLY A 86 0.05 8.70 15.26
CA GLY A 86 -0.76 9.20 14.16
C GLY A 86 -0.81 8.23 12.98
N ALA A 87 -1.93 8.24 12.28
CA ALA A 87 -2.15 7.51 11.05
C ALA A 87 -2.62 8.44 9.92
N ILE A 88 -2.25 8.07 8.68
CA ILE A 88 -2.60 8.79 7.46
C ILE A 88 -3.29 7.81 6.52
N TRP A 89 -4.53 8.12 6.15
CA TRP A 89 -5.31 7.30 5.23
C TRP A 89 -5.15 7.83 3.82
N PHE A 90 -4.92 6.89 2.90
CA PHE A 90 -4.84 7.15 1.48
C PHE A 90 -5.88 6.32 0.73
N SER A 91 -6.60 6.96 -0.18
CA SER A 91 -7.34 6.27 -1.24
C SER A 91 -6.54 6.36 -2.53
N CYS A 92 -6.28 5.20 -3.12
CA CYS A 92 -5.48 5.08 -4.32
C CYS A 92 -6.30 4.43 -5.43
N ASP A 93 -6.38 5.10 -6.58
CA ASP A 93 -6.90 4.54 -7.82
C ASP A 93 -5.72 4.23 -8.75
N GLY A 94 -5.76 3.07 -9.39
CA GLY A 94 -4.71 2.57 -10.26
C GLY A 94 -5.24 2.06 -11.58
N THR A 95 -4.42 2.19 -12.62
CA THR A 95 -4.68 1.61 -13.94
C THR A 95 -3.43 0.89 -14.42
N SER A 96 -3.56 -0.39 -14.77
CA SER A 96 -2.48 -1.16 -15.38
C SER A 96 -2.22 -0.71 -16.82
N GLU A 97 -1.07 -1.08 -17.39
CA GLU A 97 -0.79 -0.87 -18.82
C GLU A 97 -1.83 -1.51 -19.75
N SER A 98 -2.49 -2.59 -19.29
CA SER A 98 -3.58 -3.24 -20.02
C SER A 98 -4.95 -2.57 -19.82
N GLY A 99 -5.02 -1.43 -19.14
CA GLY A 99 -6.25 -0.70 -18.84
C GLY A 99 -7.09 -1.27 -17.71
N ALA A 100 -6.58 -2.25 -16.95
CA ALA A 100 -7.32 -2.80 -15.82
C ALA A 100 -7.26 -1.83 -14.63
N GLU A 101 -8.44 -1.50 -14.08
CA GLU A 101 -8.55 -0.60 -12.94
C GLU A 101 -8.41 -1.38 -11.61
N ALA A 102 -7.84 -0.70 -10.62
CA ALA A 102 -7.72 -1.20 -9.27
C ALA A 102 -7.83 -0.06 -8.25
N LYS A 103 -8.36 -0.35 -7.08
CA LYS A 103 -8.54 0.59 -5.97
C LYS A 103 -7.97 0.03 -4.69
N PHE A 104 -7.32 0.89 -3.91
CA PHE A 104 -6.68 0.52 -2.66
C PHE A 104 -6.96 1.58 -1.60
N THR A 105 -7.22 1.13 -0.38
CA THR A 105 -7.10 1.99 0.80
C THR A 105 -5.86 1.58 1.56
N ASN A 106 -4.96 2.54 1.78
CA ASN A 106 -3.74 2.35 2.55
C ASN A 106 -3.77 3.22 3.80
N VAL A 107 -3.16 2.74 4.87
CA VAL A 107 -2.95 3.50 6.10
C VAL A 107 -1.46 3.49 6.42
N TYR A 108 -0.88 4.68 6.54
CA TYR A 108 0.49 4.85 6.97
C TYR A 108 0.53 5.16 8.47
N LEU A 109 1.26 4.34 9.22
CA LEU A 109 1.46 4.45 10.65
C LEU A 109 2.75 5.23 10.90
N ALA A 110 2.63 6.53 11.16
CA ALA A 110 3.76 7.45 11.17
C ALA A 110 4.82 7.10 12.22
N GLN A 111 4.39 6.60 13.38
CA GLN A 111 5.29 6.21 14.49
C GLN A 111 6.17 5.00 14.15
N TYR A 112 5.72 4.11 13.27
CA TYR A 112 6.43 2.89 12.92
C TYR A 112 7.10 2.96 11.55
N GLY A 113 6.79 3.98 10.74
CA GLY A 113 7.28 4.08 9.36
C GLY A 113 6.73 2.99 8.44
N LEU A 114 5.54 2.46 8.75
CA LEU A 114 4.94 1.30 8.08
C LEU A 114 3.64 1.66 7.38
N MET A 115 3.38 0.99 6.25
CA MET A 115 2.12 1.07 5.52
C MET A 115 1.36 -0.26 5.53
N LEU A 116 0.04 -0.16 5.71
CA LEU A 116 -0.91 -1.26 5.66
C LEU A 116 -1.99 -0.98 4.61
N THR A 117 -2.16 -1.88 3.66
CA THR A 117 -3.34 -1.90 2.80
C THR A 117 -4.50 -2.52 3.57
N THR A 118 -5.60 -1.79 3.73
CA THR A 118 -6.79 -2.22 4.49
C THR A 118 -7.95 -2.60 3.58
N LYS A 119 -7.97 -2.09 2.35
CA LYS A 119 -8.95 -2.48 1.33
C LYS A 119 -8.28 -2.57 -0.03
N TYR A 120 -8.75 -3.51 -0.83
CA TYR A 120 -8.33 -3.69 -2.22
C TYR A 120 -9.54 -4.12 -3.05
N ALA A 121 -9.64 -3.61 -4.26
CA ALA A 121 -10.58 -4.08 -5.27
C ALA A 121 -9.99 -3.91 -6.67
N ASP A 122 -10.17 -4.91 -7.53
CA ASP A 122 -9.97 -4.82 -8.98
C ASP A 122 -11.15 -5.47 -9.72
N SER A 123 -11.01 -5.70 -11.02
CA SER A 123 -12.07 -6.31 -11.84
C SER A 123 -12.39 -7.77 -11.50
N LYS A 124 -11.57 -8.45 -10.70
CA LYS A 124 -11.69 -9.89 -10.40
C LYS A 124 -11.83 -10.19 -8.91
N PHE A 125 -11.21 -9.38 -8.06
CA PHE A 125 -11.05 -9.63 -6.64
C PHE A 125 -11.34 -8.36 -5.85
N SER A 126 -11.96 -8.53 -4.68
CA SER A 126 -12.01 -7.49 -3.67
C SER A 126 -11.79 -8.11 -2.30
N GLY A 127 -11.24 -7.33 -1.38
CA GLY A 127 -10.92 -7.78 -0.04
C GLY A 127 -10.67 -6.63 0.90
N SER A 128 -10.76 -6.92 2.19
CA SER A 128 -10.43 -6.00 3.27
C SER A 128 -9.64 -6.73 4.34
N ASP A 129 -8.58 -6.09 4.80
CA ASP A 129 -7.73 -6.58 5.88
C ASP A 129 -8.04 -5.81 7.15
N THR A 130 -8.20 -6.54 8.26
CA THR A 130 -8.31 -5.99 9.60
C THR A 130 -7.13 -6.44 10.45
N VAL A 131 -6.66 -5.56 11.33
CA VAL A 131 -5.60 -5.93 12.28
C VAL A 131 -6.27 -6.58 13.49
N SER A 132 -6.07 -7.89 13.65
CA SER A 132 -6.60 -8.64 14.79
C SER A 132 -5.66 -8.64 16.01
N GLU A 133 -4.35 -8.55 15.77
CA GLU A 133 -3.33 -8.51 16.82
C GLU A 133 -2.17 -7.59 16.41
N PHE A 134 -1.55 -6.97 17.42
CA PHE A 134 -0.36 -6.15 17.23
C PHE A 134 0.56 -6.30 18.44
N THR A 135 1.83 -6.63 18.16
CA THR A 135 2.89 -6.82 19.17
C THR A 135 4.11 -6.03 18.75
N VAL A 136 4.54 -5.10 19.61
CA VAL A 136 5.81 -4.39 19.46
C VAL A 136 6.89 -5.23 20.16
N ARG A 137 7.96 -5.57 19.44
CA ARG A 137 9.16 -6.20 20.02
C ARG A 137 10.19 -5.13 20.37
#